data_AF-A0A350LNP1-F1
#
_entry.id   AF-A0A350LNP1-F1
#
_cell.length_a   1.000
_cell.length_b   1.000
_cell.length_c   1.000
_cell.angle_alpha   90.00
_cell.angle_beta   90.00
_cell.angle_gamma   90.00
#
_symmetry.space_group_name_H-M   'P 1'
#
loop_
_entity.id
_entity.type
_entity.pdbx_description
1 polymer ?
#
loop_
_entity_poly.entity_id
_entity_poly.type
_entity_poly.pdbx_seq_one_letter_code
_entity_poly.pdbx_strand_id
1 'polypeptide(L)'
;MRHLVPFLNRPPRVAVIRLAGVIGSGPRAALSDEALGPVIEKAFRRGKPAAVALEINSPGGSPVQSSLIAARIRRLAEEKEIPVHAFVEDVAA
;
A
#
# COMPACT_ATOMS: atom_id res chain seq x y z
N MET A 1 -19.01 6.77 19.80
CA MET A 1 -19.08 8.16 20.31
C MET A 1 -17.72 8.78 20.70
N ARG A 2 -16.67 8.01 21.04
CA ARG A 2 -15.32 8.54 21.38
C ARG A 2 -14.58 9.33 20.27
N HIS A 3 -15.06 9.30 19.03
CA HIS A 3 -14.42 9.92 17.85
C HIS A 3 -14.81 11.40 17.62
N LEU A 4 -15.73 11.95 18.43
CA LEU A 4 -16.25 13.32 18.31
C LEU A 4 -15.52 14.34 19.19
N VAL A 5 -14.66 13.89 20.12
CA VAL A 5 -13.92 14.78 21.02
C VAL A 5 -12.51 15.00 20.44
N PRO A 6 -12.13 16.22 20.03
CA PRO A 6 -10.86 16.50 19.32
C PRO A 6 -9.60 16.16 20.12
N PHE A 7 -9.70 16.08 21.44
CA PHE A 7 -8.60 15.90 22.38
C PHE A 7 -8.43 14.45 22.85
N LEU A 8 -9.29 13.54 22.39
CA LEU A 8 -9.16 12.12 22.71
C LEU A 8 -8.24 11.44 21.70
N ASN A 9 -7.24 10.71 22.19
CA ASN A 9 -6.36 9.90 21.33
C ASN A 9 -7.19 8.92 20.51
N ARG A 10 -7.01 8.97 19.19
CA ARG A 10 -7.63 8.02 18.27
C ARG A 10 -6.94 6.66 18.42
N PRO A 11 -7.69 5.54 18.34
CA PRO A 11 -7.07 4.23 18.33
C PRO A 11 -6.14 4.13 17.11
N PRO A 12 -5.00 3.41 17.23
CA PRO A 12 -4.08 3.21 16.13
C PRO A 12 -4.82 2.53 14.97
N ARG A 13 -4.47 2.92 13.74
CA ARG A 13 -5.05 2.36 12.52
C ARG A 13 -3.95 1.85 11.62
N VAL A 14 -4.23 0.75 10.94
CA VAL A 14 -3.37 0.22 9.88
C VAL A 14 -4.08 0.45 8.56
N ALA A 15 -3.39 1.01 7.58
CA ALA A 15 -3.89 1.12 6.21
C ALA A 15 -3.53 -0.16 5.46
N VAL A 16 -4.50 -0.79 4.80
CA VAL A 16 -4.27 -2.03 4.03
C VAL A 16 -4.31 -1.71 2.54
N ILE A 17 -3.30 -2.16 1.79
CA ILE A 17 -3.21 -2.05 0.34
C ILE A 17 -3.24 -3.47 -0.22
N ARG A 18 -4.20 -3.75 -1.10
CA ARG A 18 -4.32 -5.03 -1.78
C ARG A 18 -3.59 -4.99 -3.12
N LEU A 19 -2.66 -5.91 -3.30
CA LEU A 19 -1.87 -6.11 -4.50
C LEU A 19 -2.26 -7.46 -5.10
N ALA A 20 -3.39 -7.49 -5.80
CA ALA A 20 -3.95 -8.70 -6.40
C ALA A 20 -3.85 -8.68 -7.93
N GLY A 21 -3.33 -9.76 -8.51
CA GLY A 21 -3.22 -9.96 -9.96
C GLY A 21 -1.86 -9.61 -10.57
N VAL A 22 -1.79 -9.66 -11.90
CA VAL A 22 -0.53 -9.49 -12.67
C VAL A 22 -0.02 -8.05 -12.57
N ILE A 23 1.29 -7.91 -12.33
CA ILE A 23 1.99 -6.62 -12.32
C ILE A 23 2.42 -6.27 -13.75
N GLY A 24 2.07 -5.09 -14.26
CA GLY A 24 2.40 -4.74 -15.63
C GLY A 24 1.78 -3.44 -16.14
N SER A 25 2.21 -3.05 -17.33
CA SER A 25 1.69 -1.89 -18.05
C SER A 25 0.74 -2.40 -19.12
N GLY A 26 -0.56 -2.15 -19.01
CA GLY A 26 -1.53 -2.45 -20.06
C GLY A 26 -2.87 -2.99 -19.55
N PRO A 27 -3.84 -3.20 -20.47
CA PRO A 27 -5.24 -3.48 -20.11
C PRO A 27 -5.47 -4.78 -19.34
N ARG A 28 -4.51 -5.72 -19.41
CA ARG A 28 -4.57 -7.03 -18.76
C ARG A 28 -3.81 -7.09 -17.43
N ALA A 29 -3.05 -6.05 -17.10
CA ALA A 29 -2.32 -5.97 -15.84
C ALA A 29 -3.21 -5.28 -14.80
N ALA A 30 -3.39 -5.92 -13.65
CA ALA A 30 -4.20 -5.37 -12.56
C ALA A 30 -3.40 -4.35 -11.72
N LEU A 31 -2.07 -4.48 -11.70
CA LEU A 31 -1.19 -3.69 -10.84
C LEU A 31 -0.19 -2.91 -11.70
N SER A 32 -0.32 -1.59 -11.71
CA SER A 32 0.65 -0.65 -12.29
C SER A 32 0.93 0.49 -11.30
N ASP A 33 2.08 1.14 -11.43
CA ASP A 33 2.44 2.29 -10.59
C ASP A 33 1.44 3.45 -10.75
N GLU A 34 0.95 3.69 -11.97
CA GLU A 34 -0.06 4.71 -12.25
C GLU A 34 -1.39 4.42 -11.53
N ALA A 35 -1.87 3.17 -11.60
CA ALA A 35 -3.12 2.77 -10.96
C ALA A 35 -3.01 2.78 -9.43
N LEU A 36 -1.87 2.34 -8.88
CA LEU A 36 -1.66 2.23 -7.44
C LEU A 36 -1.22 3.54 -6.78
N GLY A 37 -0.66 4.49 -7.52
CA GLY A 37 -0.13 5.76 -6.99
C GLY A 37 -1.08 6.47 -6.02
N PRO A 38 -2.32 6.80 -6.43
CA PRO A 38 -3.29 7.46 -5.56
C PRO A 38 -3.70 6.61 -4.34
N VAL A 39 -3.74 5.29 -4.48
CA VAL A 39 -4.09 4.35 -3.41
C VAL A 39 -2.99 4.32 -2.35
N ILE A 40 -1.74 4.19 -2.79
CA ILE A 40 -0.55 4.19 -1.93
C ILE A 40 -0.46 5.53 -1.20
N GLU A 41 -0.54 6.66 -1.90
CA GLU A 41 -0.47 7.98 -1.27
C GLU A 41 -1.57 8.20 -0.21
N LYS A 42 -2.78 7.73 -0.50
CA LYS A 42 -3.90 7.77 0.43
C LYS A 42 -3.66 6.90 1.66
N ALA A 43 -3.12 5.69 1.49
CA ALA A 43 -2.79 4.79 2.60
C ALA A 43 -1.83 5.47 3.58
N PHE A 44 -0.81 6.15 3.07
CA PHE A 44 0.19 6.85 3.87
C PHE A 44 -0.26 8.20 4.44
N ARG A 45 -1.41 8.76 4.03
CA ARG A 45 -1.87 10.10 4.48
C ARG A 45 -3.11 10.03 5.37
N ARG A 46 -4.04 9.12 5.08
CA ARG A 46 -5.37 9.14 5.68
C ARG A 46 -5.34 8.66 7.12
N GLY A 47 -5.68 9.56 8.04
CA GLY A 47 -5.91 9.19 9.43
C GLY A 47 -4.65 8.87 10.24
N LYS A 48 -3.47 9.26 9.74
CA LYS A 48 -2.15 9.05 10.38
C LYS A 48 -2.00 7.60 10.87
N PRO A 49 -1.89 6.63 9.94
CA PRO A 49 -1.83 5.24 10.33
C PRO A 49 -0.54 4.95 11.09
N ALA A 50 -0.60 3.99 12.00
CA ALA A 50 0.57 3.49 12.72
C ALA A 50 1.45 2.59 11.84
N ALA A 51 0.87 1.99 10.79
CA ALA A 51 1.56 1.14 9.82
C ALA A 51 0.76 1.03 8.51
N VAL A 52 1.43 0.56 7.46
CA VAL A 52 0.79 0.09 6.22
C VAL A 52 0.99 -1.41 6.09
N ALA A 53 -0.07 -2.14 5.77
CA ALA A 53 -0.04 -3.56 5.44
C ALA A 53 -0.24 -3.75 3.93
N LEU A 54 0.65 -4.51 3.29
CA LEU A 54 0.52 -4.96 1.92
C LEU A 54 -0.03 -6.38 1.94
N GLU A 55 -1.20 -6.59 1.35
CA GLU A 55 -1.81 -7.90 1.12
C GLU A 55 -1.47 -8.29 -0.33
N ILE A 56 -0.63 -9.30 -0.52
CA ILE A 56 0.00 -9.64 -1.81
C ILE A 56 -0.54 -10.97 -2.31
N ASN A 57 -1.21 -10.93 -3.47
CA ASN A 57 -1.70 -12.10 -4.19
C ASN A 57 -1.45 -11.90 -5.69
N SER A 58 -0.18 -12.01 -6.09
CA SER A 58 0.28 -11.68 -7.44
C SER A 58 1.18 -12.78 -7.99
N PRO A 59 0.94 -13.24 -9.24
CA PRO A 59 1.83 -14.17 -9.93
C PRO A 59 3.10 -13.48 -10.48
N GLY A 60 3.39 -12.25 -10.07
CA GLY A 60 4.48 -11.44 -10.59
C GLY A 60 4.12 -10.69 -11.87
N GLY A 61 5.14 -10.39 -12.69
CA GLY A 61 4.97 -9.73 -13.98
C GLY A 61 6.12 -8.79 -14.33
N SER A 62 5.79 -7.57 -14.76
CA SER A 62 6.77 -6.59 -15.24
C SER A 62 7.76 -6.17 -14.14
N PRO A 63 9.07 -6.40 -14.31
CA PRO A 63 10.07 -5.97 -13.33
C PRO A 63 10.13 -4.45 -13.18
N VAL A 64 9.80 -3.71 -14.25
CA VAL A 64 9.74 -2.26 -14.24
C VAL A 64 8.62 -1.77 -13.33
N GLN A 65 7.41 -2.29 -13.51
CA GLN A 65 6.27 -1.88 -12.68
C GLN A 65 6.45 -2.29 -11.22
N SER A 66 6.96 -3.50 -10.97
CA SER A 66 7.31 -3.95 -9.61
C SER A 66 8.30 -3.01 -8.94
N SER A 67 9.36 -2.59 -9.66
CA SER A 67 10.37 -1.65 -9.15
C SER A 67 9.77 -0.28 -8.82
N LEU A 68 8.93 0.27 -9.70
CA LEU A 68 8.28 1.56 -9.50
C LEU A 68 7.34 1.55 -8.27
N ILE A 69 6.50 0.52 -8.17
CA ILE A 69 5.58 0.34 -7.04
C ILE A 69 6.38 0.21 -5.73
N ALA A 70 7.41 -0.64 -5.71
CA ALA A 70 8.24 -0.83 -4.53
C ALA A 70 9.00 0.45 -4.12
N ALA A 71 9.56 1.17 -5.09
CA ALA A 71 10.25 2.44 -4.86
C ALA A 71 9.32 3.50 -4.27
N ARG A 72 8.09 3.62 -4.79
CA ARG A 72 7.08 4.55 -4.26
C ARG A 72 6.71 4.22 -2.81
N ILE A 73 6.46 2.95 -2.50
CA ILE A 73 6.10 2.50 -1.14
C ILE A 73 7.25 2.77 -0.17
N ARG A 74 8.48 2.41 -0.54
CA ARG A 74 9.68 2.64 0.28
C ARG A 74 9.91 4.13 0.55
N ARG A 75 9.85 4.96 -0.49
CA ARG A 75 9.98 6.41 -0.37
C ARG A 75 8.96 6.99 0.62
N LEU A 76 7.68 6.61 0.49
CA LEU A 76 6.63 7.11 1.39
C LEU A 76 6.75 6.58 2.83
N ALA A 77 7.28 5.36 3.00
CA ALA A 77 7.56 4.80 4.31
C ALA A 77 8.68 5.57 5.02
N GLU A 78 9.75 5.90 4.29
CA GLU A 78 10.87 6.70 4.78
C GLU A 78 10.44 8.15 5.07
N GLU A 79 9.81 8.83 4.11
CA GLU A 79 9.39 10.24 4.24
C GLU A 79 8.42 10.48 5.41
N LYS A 80 7.63 9.47 5.78
CA LYS A 80 6.59 9.61 6.82
C LYS A 80 6.89 8.81 8.07
N GLU A 81 8.01 8.08 8.09
CA GLU A 81 8.39 7.19 9.18
C GLU A 81 7.28 6.19 9.55
N ILE A 82 6.57 5.68 8.53
CA ILE A 82 5.47 4.72 8.72
C ILE A 82 5.97 3.32 8.32
N PRO A 83 6.01 2.35 9.25
CA PRO A 83 6.45 1.00 8.92
C PRO A 83 5.51 0.32 7.94
N VAL A 84 6.08 -0.49 7.04
CA VAL A 84 5.36 -1.28 6.06
C VAL A 84 5.59 -2.76 6.34
N HIS A 85 4.50 -3.53 6.40
CA HIS A 85 4.53 -4.98 6.56
C HIS A 85 3.88 -5.64 5.35
N ALA A 86 4.49 -6.68 4.81
CA ALA A 86 3.96 -7.44 3.68
C ALA A 86 3.44 -8.80 4.14
N PHE A 87 2.26 -9.16 3.66
CA PHE A 87 1.57 -10.41 3.92
C PHE A 87 1.28 -11.06 2.56
N VAL A 88 1.82 -12.25 2.36
CA VAL A 88 1.63 -13.03 1.14
C VAL A 88 0.43 -13.95 1.33
N GLU A 89 -0.48 -13.97 0.35
CA GLU A 89 -1.59 -14.92 0.26
C GLU A 89 -1.19 -16.15 -0.59
N ASP A 90 -1.99 -16.54 -1.59
CA ASP A 90 -1.78 -17.76 -2.38
C ASP A 90 -0.52 -17.70 -3.25
N VAL A 91 -0.23 -16.54 -3.84
CA VAL A 91 0.89 -16.37 -4.78
C VAL A 91 1.62 -15.05 -4.54
N ALA A 92 2.94 -15.12 -4.38
CA ALA A 92 3.85 -13.97 -4.51
C ALA A 92 5.17 -14.48 -5.13
N ALA A 93 5.23 -14.43 -6.46
CA ALA A 93 6.35 -14.93 -7.26
C ALA A 93 7.34 -13.83 -7.68
#